data_AF-A0A2H0CDE6-F1
#
_entry.id   AF-A0A2H0CDE6-F1
#
_cell.length_a   1.000
_cell.length_b   1.000
_cell.length_c   1.000
_cell.angle_alpha   90.00
_cell.angle_beta   90.00
_cell.angle_gamma   90.00
#
_symmetry.space_group_name_H-M   'P 1'
#
loop_
_entity.id
_entity.type
_entity.pdbx_description
1 polymer ?
#
loop_
_entity_poly.entity_id
_entity_poly.type
_entity_poly.pdbx_seq_one_letter_code
_entity_poly.pdbx_strand_id
1 'polypeptide(L)'
;MLMAETKLIQLPKPLNKGNISLEEVIFRRRSQRSFKQKDLSLQQISQLLWAGQGITAEKGLYSLRTAPSAGALYPIEIYLLAKNGLFRYLPDGHKLESLAEQDLRSALADSSSGQVAISQALSLGLGSVPIGAFNDEEVKKILSLPINHEPLYIIPVGY
;
A
#
# COMPACT_ATOMS: atom_id res chain seq x y z
N MET A 1 -19.75 10.41 -19.94
CA MET A 1 -19.01 9.19 -19.54
C MET A 1 -19.66 8.69 -18.26
N LEU A 2 -20.29 7.51 -18.27
CA LEU A 2 -20.88 6.94 -17.06
C LEU A 2 -19.73 6.52 -16.13
N MET A 3 -19.68 7.08 -14.93
CA MET A 3 -18.83 6.56 -13.86
C MET A 3 -19.39 5.18 -13.47
N ALA A 4 -18.59 4.13 -13.60
CA ALA A 4 -18.96 2.82 -13.06
C ALA A 4 -19.08 2.94 -11.53
N GLU A 5 -20.07 2.26 -10.95
CA GLU A 5 -20.35 2.34 -9.52
C GLU A 5 -19.18 1.75 -8.72
N THR A 6 -18.43 2.61 -8.01
CA THR A 6 -17.14 2.22 -7.42
C THR A 6 -17.34 1.39 -6.15
N LYS A 7 -16.95 0.11 -6.21
CA LYS A 7 -17.14 -0.87 -5.14
C LYS A 7 -16.22 -0.57 -3.95
N LEU A 8 -16.82 -0.28 -2.80
CA LEU A 8 -16.12 -0.08 -1.53
C LEU A 8 -16.02 -1.38 -0.73
N ILE A 9 -14.87 -1.62 -0.10
CA ILE A 9 -14.59 -2.79 0.75
C ILE A 9 -14.13 -2.28 2.13
N GLN A 10 -14.90 -2.59 3.17
CA GLN A 10 -14.53 -2.26 4.55
C GLN A 10 -13.34 -3.11 5.00
N LEU A 11 -12.27 -2.48 5.48
CA LEU A 11 -11.16 -3.20 6.10
C LEU A 11 -11.47 -3.52 7.58
N PRO A 12 -10.98 -4.65 8.12
CA PRO A 12 -11.04 -4.92 9.55
C PRO A 12 -10.24 -3.85 10.31
N LYS A 13 -10.55 -3.63 11.59
CA LYS A 13 -9.85 -2.61 12.38
C LYS A 13 -8.36 -2.96 12.55
N PRO A 14 -7.45 -1.99 12.47
CA PRO A 14 -6.04 -2.20 12.76
C PRO A 14 -5.84 -2.51 14.26
N LEU A 15 -4.72 -3.15 14.57
CA LEU A 15 -4.26 -3.43 15.93
C LEU A 15 -3.32 -2.31 16.38
N ASN A 16 -3.64 -1.71 17.52
CA ASN A 16 -2.88 -0.60 18.10
C ASN A 16 -1.71 -1.07 19.00
N LYS A 17 -1.55 -2.38 19.18
CA LYS A 17 -0.48 -3.00 19.98
C LYS A 17 0.04 -4.25 19.27
N GLY A 18 1.34 -4.30 19.04
CA GLY A 18 2.04 -5.46 18.47
C GLY A 18 2.56 -6.43 19.53
N ASN A 19 3.05 -7.58 19.07
CA ASN A 19 3.64 -8.64 19.91
C ASN A 19 5.19 -8.62 19.94
N ILE A 20 5.80 -7.66 19.24
CA ILE A 20 7.25 -7.42 19.16
C ILE A 20 7.53 -5.94 19.43
N SER A 21 8.69 -5.60 19.98
CA SER A 21 9.03 -4.22 20.30
C SER A 21 9.47 -3.43 19.05
N LEU A 22 9.47 -2.10 19.12
CA LEU A 22 9.93 -1.25 18.02
C LEU A 22 11.43 -1.46 17.74
N GLU A 23 12.22 -1.59 18.80
CA GLU A 23 13.66 -1.86 18.75
C GLU A 23 13.94 -3.20 18.07
N GLU A 24 13.14 -4.22 18.38
CA GLU A 24 13.23 -5.54 17.75
C GLU A 24 12.85 -5.50 16.26
N VAL A 25 11.79 -4.76 15.89
CA VAL A 25 11.44 -4.51 14.48
C VAL A 25 12.60 -3.84 13.73
N ILE A 26 13.16 -2.76 14.29
CA ILE A 26 14.27 -2.01 13.68
C ILE A 26 15.50 -2.91 13.52
N PHE A 27 15.86 -3.68 14.56
CA PHE A 27 17.01 -4.59 14.52
C PHE A 27 16.84 -5.70 13.48
N ARG A 28 15.64 -6.30 13.38
CA ARG A 28 15.34 -7.39 12.45
C ARG A 28 15.08 -6.94 11.01
N ARG A 29 14.72 -5.68 10.77
CA ARG A 29 14.37 -5.15 9.45
C ARG A 29 15.50 -5.37 8.43
N ARG A 30 15.22 -6.14 7.38
CA ARG A 30 16.10 -6.35 6.22
C ARG A 30 15.29 -6.20 4.93
N SER A 31 15.96 -5.84 3.84
CA SER A 31 15.31 -5.79 2.53
C SER A 31 15.29 -7.21 1.93
N GLN A 32 14.11 -7.78 1.74
CA GLN A 32 13.91 -9.12 1.18
C GLN A 32 13.41 -9.04 -0.27
N ARG A 33 13.83 -10.00 -1.10
CA ARG A 33 13.59 -10.05 -2.56
C ARG A 33 13.11 -11.42 -3.07
N SER A 34 12.81 -12.36 -2.17
CA SER A 34 12.33 -13.71 -2.49
C SER A 34 11.41 -14.24 -1.39
N PHE A 35 10.38 -14.98 -1.80
CA PHE A 35 9.01 -14.79 -1.33
C PHE A 35 8.17 -16.06 -1.45
N LYS A 36 7.33 -16.38 -0.47
CA LYS A 36 6.43 -17.54 -0.54
C LYS A 36 5.18 -17.23 -1.35
N GLN A 37 4.68 -18.26 -2.06
CA GLN A 37 3.36 -18.23 -2.70
C GLN A 37 2.24 -18.38 -1.65
N LYS A 38 2.11 -17.37 -0.79
CA LYS A 38 1.09 -17.29 0.25
C LYS A 38 0.52 -15.87 0.28
N ASP A 39 -0.77 -15.76 0.03
CA ASP A 39 -1.49 -14.49 0.11
C ASP A 39 -1.58 -13.98 1.56
N LEU A 40 -1.61 -12.66 1.71
CA LEU A 40 -1.77 -12.00 3.01
C LEU A 40 -3.23 -12.08 3.45
N SER A 41 -3.45 -12.19 4.76
CA SER A 41 -4.79 -11.99 5.31
C SER A 41 -5.24 -10.53 5.15
N LEU A 42 -6.55 -10.31 5.05
CA LEU A 42 -7.14 -8.97 5.01
C LEU A 42 -6.78 -8.13 6.25
N GLN A 43 -6.56 -8.78 7.40
CA GLN A 43 -6.08 -8.13 8.63
C GLN A 43 -4.65 -7.59 8.49
N GLN A 44 -3.76 -8.31 7.81
CA GLN A 44 -2.40 -7.82 7.54
C GLN A 44 -2.41 -6.69 6.53
N ILE A 45 -3.21 -6.78 5.47
CA ILE A 45 -3.40 -5.71 4.48
C ILE A 45 -3.93 -4.45 5.19
N SER A 46 -4.99 -4.56 5.99
CA SER A 46 -5.50 -3.50 6.88
C SER A 46 -4.38 -2.86 7.70
N GLN A 47 -3.59 -3.67 8.43
CA GLN A 47 -2.53 -3.18 9.29
C GLN A 47 -1.45 -2.40 8.52
N LEU A 48 -1.08 -2.85 7.32
CA LEU A 48 -0.08 -2.20 6.47
C LEU A 48 -0.56 -0.86 5.92
N LEU A 49 -1.81 -0.83 5.41
CA LEU A 49 -2.42 0.39 4.90
C LEU A 49 -2.63 1.43 6.01
N TRP A 50 -3.09 0.99 7.18
CA TRP A 50 -3.18 1.85 8.35
C TRP A 50 -1.81 2.32 8.84
N ALA A 51 -0.79 1.46 8.90
CA ALA A 51 0.56 1.88 9.28
C ALA A 51 1.12 2.95 8.32
N GLY A 52 0.85 2.83 7.01
CA GLY A 52 1.33 3.78 6.00
C GLY A 52 0.62 5.14 5.99
N GLN A 53 -0.71 5.18 6.02
CA GLN A 53 -1.51 6.43 5.90
C GLN A 53 -2.81 6.43 6.74
N GLY A 54 -2.93 5.57 7.74
CA GLY A 54 -4.14 5.47 8.57
C GLY A 54 -4.31 6.65 9.52
N ILE A 55 -5.56 6.95 9.89
CA ILE A 55 -5.90 7.99 10.87
C ILE A 55 -5.59 7.49 12.28
N THR A 56 -5.05 8.37 13.13
CA THR A 56 -4.65 8.11 14.53
C THR A 56 -5.42 8.97 15.54
N ALA A 57 -5.84 10.19 15.15
CA ALA A 57 -6.66 11.08 15.97
C ALA A 57 -7.35 12.17 15.13
N GLU A 58 -8.48 12.69 15.60
CA GLU A 58 -9.12 13.89 15.04
C GLU A 58 -8.69 15.15 15.80
N LYS A 59 -8.47 16.25 15.08
CA LYS A 59 -8.08 17.56 15.65
C LYS A 59 -8.79 18.71 14.93
N GLY A 60 -10.03 18.97 15.33
CA GLY A 60 -10.87 20.01 14.71
C GLY A 60 -11.28 19.60 13.31
N LEU A 61 -10.81 20.34 12.29
CA LEU A 61 -11.06 20.04 10.87
C LEU A 61 -10.01 19.10 10.25
N TYR A 62 -9.03 18.62 11.02
CA TYR A 62 -7.92 17.79 10.52
C TYR A 62 -7.90 16.41 11.15
N SER A 63 -7.83 15.37 10.32
CA SER A 63 -7.55 13.99 10.76
C SER A 63 -6.04 13.75 10.73
N LEU A 64 -5.43 13.49 11.88
CA LEU A 64 -4.01 13.19 11.99
C LEU A 64 -3.73 11.75 11.52
N ARG A 65 -2.75 11.57 10.64
CA ARG A 65 -2.34 10.25 10.14
C ARG A 65 -1.14 9.65 10.88
N THR A 66 -0.85 8.37 10.65
CA THR A 66 0.36 7.67 11.12
C THR A 66 1.64 8.28 10.56
N ALA A 67 1.61 8.74 9.30
CA ALA A 67 2.68 9.50 8.68
C ALA A 67 2.49 11.01 8.91
N PRO A 68 3.54 11.78 9.27
CA PRO A 68 3.46 13.24 9.34
C PRO A 68 3.37 13.86 7.95
N SER A 69 2.76 15.05 7.84
CA SER A 69 2.69 15.80 6.59
C SER A 69 2.62 17.31 6.85
N ALA A 70 3.31 18.11 6.02
CA ALA A 70 3.30 19.56 6.11
C ALA A 70 1.87 20.10 5.93
N GLY A 71 1.43 20.96 6.86
CA GLY A 71 0.09 21.54 6.84
C GLY A 71 -1.06 20.55 6.97
N ALA A 72 -0.81 19.28 7.34
CA ALA A 72 -1.80 18.19 7.31
C ALA A 72 -2.48 18.01 5.93
N LEU A 73 -1.78 18.33 4.84
CA LEU A 73 -2.31 18.23 3.47
C LEU A 73 -2.34 16.78 2.94
N TYR A 74 -1.46 15.93 3.44
CA TYR A 74 -1.38 14.49 3.12
C TYR A 74 -1.45 14.13 1.62
N PRO A 75 -0.54 14.67 0.77
CA PRO A 75 -0.56 14.46 -0.69
C PRO A 75 -0.14 13.04 -1.12
N ILE A 76 0.18 12.14 -0.18
CA ILE A 76 0.58 10.76 -0.47
C ILE A 76 -0.65 9.85 -0.29
N GLU A 77 -1.07 9.23 -1.39
CA GLU A 77 -2.08 8.18 -1.42
C GLU A 77 -1.43 6.80 -1.51
N ILE A 78 -2.11 5.75 -1.02
CA ILE A 78 -1.65 4.37 -1.15
C ILE A 78 -2.59 3.62 -2.11
N TYR A 79 -2.01 3.07 -3.17
CA TYR A 79 -2.67 2.14 -4.07
C TYR A 79 -2.18 0.72 -3.74
N LEU A 80 -3.12 -0.19 -3.51
CA LEU A 80 -2.87 -1.61 -3.29
C LEU A 80 -3.12 -2.36 -4.60
N LEU A 81 -2.08 -2.97 -5.14
CA LEU A 81 -2.21 -3.92 -6.24
C LEU A 81 -2.12 -5.35 -5.72
N ALA A 82 -3.16 -6.14 -5.96
CA ALA A 82 -3.31 -7.52 -5.49
C ALA A 82 -3.75 -8.44 -6.65
N LYS A 83 -3.74 -9.76 -6.40
CA LYS A 83 -4.15 -10.79 -7.38
C LYS A 83 -5.57 -10.59 -7.92
N ASN A 84 -6.45 -9.99 -7.12
CA ASN A 84 -7.86 -9.79 -7.42
C ASN A 84 -8.20 -8.34 -7.81
N GLY A 85 -7.20 -7.49 -8.09
CA GLY A 85 -7.44 -6.13 -8.56
C GLY A 85 -6.48 -5.05 -8.07
N LEU A 86 -6.74 -3.84 -8.57
CA LEU A 86 -6.16 -2.58 -8.11
C LEU A 86 -7.18 -1.87 -7.22
N PHE A 87 -6.72 -1.44 -6.05
CA PHE A 87 -7.53 -0.74 -5.05
C PHE A 87 -6.83 0.54 -4.59
N ARG A 88 -7.61 1.57 -4.27
CA ARG A 88 -7.13 2.77 -3.58
C ARG A 88 -7.49 2.68 -2.10
N TYR A 89 -6.54 2.94 -1.22
CA TYR A 89 -6.81 3.01 0.21
C TYR A 89 -7.38 4.37 0.58
N LEU A 90 -8.55 4.37 1.22
CA LEU A 90 -9.19 5.54 1.77
C LEU A 90 -8.99 5.52 3.30
N PRO A 91 -8.16 6.43 3.86
CA PRO A 91 -7.96 6.53 5.30
C PRO A 91 -9.26 6.85 6.05
N ASP A 92 -10.11 7.70 5.45
CA ASP A 92 -11.47 7.96 5.91
C ASP A 92 -12.32 6.68 5.83
N GLY A 93 -12.86 6.26 6.99
CA GLY A 93 -13.62 5.02 7.13
C GLY A 93 -12.77 3.74 7.06
N HIS A 94 -11.45 3.84 6.86
CA HIS A 94 -10.52 2.71 6.75
C HIS A 94 -11.02 1.64 5.76
N LYS A 95 -11.07 1.99 4.48
CA LYS A 95 -11.71 1.20 3.42
C LYS A 95 -10.87 1.16 2.15
N LEU A 96 -11.11 0.17 1.29
CA LEU A 96 -10.56 0.09 -0.06
C LEU A 96 -11.63 0.49 -1.08
N GLU A 97 -11.23 1.25 -2.08
CA GLU A 97 -12.01 1.57 -3.28
C GLU A 97 -11.48 0.73 -4.44
N SER A 98 -12.33 -0.10 -5.05
CA SER A 98 -11.95 -0.98 -6.16
C SER A 98 -11.89 -0.22 -7.48
N LEU A 99 -10.73 -0.16 -8.11
CA LEU A 99 -10.50 0.58 -9.36
C LEU A 99 -10.45 -0.34 -10.59
N ALA A 100 -9.93 -1.56 -10.44
CA ALA A 100 -9.95 -2.59 -11.47
C ALA A 100 -9.93 -3.99 -10.82
N GLU A 101 -10.58 -4.99 -11.43
CA GLU A 101 -10.63 -6.37 -10.89
C GLU A 101 -9.58 -7.31 -11.54
N GLN A 102 -8.61 -6.74 -12.28
CA GLN A 102 -7.58 -7.48 -13.03
C GLN A 102 -6.22 -7.51 -12.32
N ASP A 103 -5.48 -8.62 -12.45
CA ASP A 103 -4.14 -8.79 -11.88
C ASP A 103 -3.08 -8.07 -12.74
N LEU A 104 -2.71 -6.84 -12.37
CA LEU A 104 -1.71 -6.04 -13.08
C LEU A 104 -0.27 -6.27 -12.59
N ARG A 105 -0.04 -7.22 -11.66
CA ARG A 105 1.27 -7.35 -10.98
C ARG A 105 2.40 -7.74 -11.93
N SER A 106 2.12 -8.52 -12.98
CA SER A 106 3.11 -8.84 -14.00
C SER A 106 3.50 -7.60 -14.80
N ALA A 107 2.52 -6.86 -15.33
CA ALA A 107 2.77 -5.64 -16.10
C ALA A 107 3.56 -4.58 -15.29
N LEU A 108 3.23 -4.41 -14.01
CA LEU A 108 3.95 -3.49 -13.11
C LEU A 108 5.39 -3.96 -12.79
N ALA A 109 5.65 -5.28 -12.82
CA ALA A 109 6.99 -5.82 -12.65
C ALA A 109 7.86 -5.56 -13.89
N ASP A 110 7.27 -5.68 -15.08
CA ASP A 110 7.95 -5.42 -16.35
C ASP A 110 8.39 -3.94 -16.46
N SER A 111 7.55 -2.98 -16.02
CA SER A 111 7.89 -1.55 -15.97
C SER A 111 8.89 -1.15 -14.87
N SER A 112 9.35 -2.11 -14.05
CA SER A 112 10.29 -1.91 -12.94
C SER A 112 11.71 -2.38 -13.27
N SER A 113 12.11 -2.28 -14.55
CA SER A 113 13.46 -2.60 -15.07
C SER A 113 13.97 -3.99 -14.65
N GLY A 114 13.10 -5.00 -14.67
CA GLY A 114 13.46 -6.38 -14.34
C GLY A 114 13.75 -6.64 -12.85
N GLN A 115 13.38 -5.73 -11.94
CA GLN A 115 13.50 -5.98 -10.51
C GLN A 115 12.48 -7.02 -10.02
N VAL A 116 12.89 -8.30 -10.03
CA VAL A 116 12.19 -9.50 -9.47
C VAL A 116 11.76 -9.32 -8.00
N ALA A 117 12.21 -8.27 -7.34
CA ALA A 117 12.10 -7.95 -5.93
C ALA A 117 10.66 -7.64 -5.42
N ILE A 118 9.59 -7.86 -6.17
CA ILE A 118 8.30 -7.17 -5.97
C ILE A 118 7.38 -7.67 -4.81
N SER A 119 7.87 -8.24 -3.69
CA SER A 119 7.04 -8.35 -2.45
C SER A 119 7.70 -8.10 -1.04
N GLN A 120 6.86 -8.06 0.01
CA GLN A 120 7.08 -8.39 1.45
C GLN A 120 7.10 -7.29 2.60
N ALA A 121 6.92 -7.51 3.94
CA ALA A 121 6.97 -6.44 5.04
C ALA A 121 7.24 -6.78 6.57
N LEU A 122 8.48 -6.67 7.06
CA LEU A 122 9.02 -7.25 8.34
C LEU A 122 8.48 -6.91 9.74
N SER A 123 7.27 -6.38 9.92
CA SER A 123 6.60 -6.38 11.25
C SER A 123 5.58 -7.51 11.45
N LEU A 124 5.01 -8.05 10.37
CA LEU A 124 3.91 -9.03 10.39
C LEU A 124 4.36 -10.47 10.05
N GLY A 125 5.67 -10.76 10.17
CA GLY A 125 6.27 -11.98 9.63
C GLY A 125 6.32 -12.01 8.09
N LEU A 126 6.34 -10.83 7.49
CA LEU A 126 6.43 -10.56 6.05
C LEU A 126 7.86 -10.00 5.75
N GLY A 127 8.37 -9.91 4.53
CA GLY A 127 9.70 -9.36 4.06
C GLY A 127 9.91 -7.82 3.80
N SER A 128 10.08 -7.35 2.55
CA SER A 128 10.00 -5.93 1.98
C SER A 128 11.21 -5.42 1.23
N VAL A 129 10.96 -4.57 0.22
CA VAL A 129 11.97 -3.75 -0.45
C VAL A 129 11.30 -2.55 -1.13
N PRO A 130 11.55 -1.30 -0.71
CA PRO A 130 11.11 -0.13 -1.45
C PRO A 130 11.83 -0.06 -2.80
N ILE A 131 11.06 0.13 -3.88
CA ILE A 131 11.57 0.34 -5.24
C ILE A 131 11.21 1.78 -5.63
N GLY A 132 12.22 2.59 -5.93
CA GLY A 132 12.09 3.96 -6.45
C GLY A 132 12.72 4.12 -7.84
N ALA A 133 12.82 3.03 -8.60
CA ALA A 133 13.37 2.99 -9.94
C ALA A 133 12.46 2.11 -10.82
N PHE A 134 11.62 2.77 -11.60
CA PHE A 134 10.63 2.22 -12.54
C PHE A 134 10.41 3.25 -13.66
N ASN A 135 9.62 2.90 -14.67
CA ASN A 135 9.18 3.85 -15.70
C ASN A 135 7.87 4.51 -15.27
N ASP A 136 7.93 5.76 -14.80
CA ASP A 136 6.81 6.51 -14.23
C ASP A 136 5.58 6.54 -15.17
N GLU A 137 5.79 6.76 -16.46
CA GLU A 137 4.72 6.85 -17.47
C GLU A 137 4.07 5.49 -17.75
N GLU A 138 4.85 4.40 -17.73
CA GLU A 138 4.29 3.05 -17.80
C GLU A 138 3.50 2.71 -16.53
N VAL A 139 4.00 3.06 -15.34
CA VAL A 139 3.30 2.83 -14.07
C VAL A 139 1.97 3.60 -14.05
N LYS A 140 1.96 4.89 -14.42
CA LYS A 140 0.73 5.70 -14.56
C LYS A 140 -0.26 5.05 -15.51
N LYS A 141 0.20 4.58 -16.69
CA LYS A 141 -0.63 3.94 -17.71
C LYS A 141 -1.19 2.59 -17.24
N ILE A 142 -0.37 1.73 -16.66
CA ILE A 142 -0.75 0.39 -16.19
C ILE A 142 -1.82 0.51 -15.10
N LEU A 143 -1.60 1.39 -14.13
CA LEU A 143 -2.51 1.59 -12.99
C LEU A 143 -3.66 2.57 -13.29
N SER A 144 -3.71 3.15 -14.48
CA SER A 144 -4.67 4.21 -14.87
C SER A 144 -4.73 5.35 -13.85
N LEU A 145 -3.56 5.81 -13.37
CA LEU A 145 -3.48 6.86 -12.35
C LEU A 145 -4.06 8.19 -12.88
N PRO A 146 -4.69 9.01 -12.01
CA PRO A 146 -5.12 10.34 -12.37
C PRO A 146 -3.94 11.21 -12.83
N ILE A 147 -4.16 12.13 -13.78
CA ILE A 147 -3.10 12.94 -14.42
C ILE A 147 -2.29 13.83 -13.45
N ASN A 148 -2.80 14.06 -12.23
CA ASN A 148 -2.13 14.81 -11.17
C ASN A 148 -1.41 13.92 -10.14
N HIS A 149 -1.26 12.62 -10.40
CA HIS A 149 -0.57 11.66 -9.53
C HIS A 149 0.77 11.24 -10.13
N GLU A 150 1.81 11.31 -9.29
CA GLU A 150 3.16 10.84 -9.61
C GLU A 150 3.47 9.59 -8.77
N PRO A 151 3.89 8.46 -9.37
CA PRO A 151 4.31 7.28 -8.62
C PRO A 151 5.65 7.55 -7.93
N LEU A 152 5.66 7.54 -6.59
CA LEU A 152 6.89 7.82 -5.81
C LEU A 152 7.68 6.56 -5.44
N TYR A 153 6.98 5.51 -5.03
CA TYR A 153 7.56 4.23 -4.63
C TYR A 153 6.60 3.09 -4.93
N ILE A 154 7.14 1.97 -5.41
CA ILE A 154 6.45 0.69 -5.41
C ILE A 154 6.93 -0.05 -4.15
N ILE A 155 6.01 -0.38 -3.23
CA ILE A 155 6.30 -1.13 -2.00
C ILE A 155 5.67 -2.54 -2.07
N PRO A 156 6.39 -3.49 -2.67
CA PRO A 156 6.35 -4.92 -2.37
C PRO A 156 5.79 -5.36 -0.98
N VAL A 157 4.74 -6.22 -0.85
CA VAL A 157 4.27 -6.86 0.46
C VAL A 157 3.85 -8.39 0.41
N GLY A 158 3.93 -9.22 1.49
CA GLY A 158 3.89 -10.74 1.51
C GLY A 158 4.89 -11.51 2.45
N TYR A 159 4.90 -12.88 2.49
CA TYR A 159 5.63 -13.80 3.46
C TYR A 159 6.95 -14.52 3.12
#